data_AF-A0A813JC56-F1
#
_entry.id   AF-A0A813JC56-F1
#
_cell.length_a   1.000
_cell.length_b   1.000
_cell.length_c   1.000
_cell.angle_alpha   90.00
_cell.angle_beta   90.00
_cell.angle_gamma   90.00
#
_symmetry.space_group_name_H-M   'P 1'
#
loop_
_entity.id
_entity.type
_entity.pdbx_description
1 polymer ?
#
loop_
_entity_poly.entity_id
_entity_poly.type
_entity_poly.pdbx_seq_one_letter_code
_entity_poly.pdbx_strand_id
1 'polypeptide(L)'
;ASYGRRGLSGMKGGKAETAMSSERLANFKGKQFETLEVFRKCQQDATWDRIHRGHFDWWMFPIDDGSKPDFNVNSEADVVALRSDSEWRERYHEGLALVAASWGWDVAACSRIEPPAPGMAYSGWDVRLAKMCRSLYLFEEDTLLSSMQTFAREVQQKEKGGASFFYGRICLDELLYFQLPRR
;
A
#
# COMPACT_ATOMS: atom_id res chain seq x y z
N ALA A 1 -5.82 17.07 10.52
CA ALA A 1 -4.80 16.65 9.54
C ALA A 1 -5.53 15.89 8.44
N SER A 2 -5.53 16.42 7.22
CA SER A 2 -6.01 15.67 6.05
C SER A 2 -4.83 14.91 5.47
N TYR A 3 -4.92 13.59 5.36
CA TYR A 3 -4.17 12.88 4.31
C TYR A 3 -4.67 13.49 2.98
N GLY A 4 -3.76 13.90 2.09
CA GLY A 4 -4.16 14.42 0.76
C GLY A 4 -4.11 15.94 0.52
N ARG A 5 -3.35 16.74 1.29
CA ARG A 5 -3.13 18.18 0.95
C ARG A 5 -1.71 18.60 0.54
N ARG A 6 -0.84 17.64 0.26
CA ARG A 6 0.37 17.91 -0.54
C ARG A 6 0.34 17.02 -1.77
N GLY A 7 -0.37 17.47 -2.79
CA GLY A 7 0.01 17.03 -4.14
C GLY A 7 1.45 17.48 -4.39
N LEU A 8 2.23 16.67 -5.08
CA LEU A 8 3.55 17.06 -5.60
C LEU A 8 3.44 18.20 -6.66
N SER A 9 2.22 18.64 -6.98
CA SER A 9 1.83 19.68 -7.94
C SER A 9 2.13 21.12 -7.48
N GLY A 10 3.32 21.40 -6.93
CA GLY A 10 3.62 22.72 -6.37
C GLY A 10 5.07 23.17 -6.25
N MET A 11 6.06 22.48 -6.80
CA MET A 11 7.47 22.90 -6.68
C MET A 11 7.98 23.62 -7.92
N LYS A 12 7.64 24.91 -8.04
CA LYS A 12 8.44 25.86 -8.81
C LYS A 12 9.66 26.27 -7.97
N GLY A 13 10.85 25.83 -8.40
CA GLY A 13 12.11 26.52 -8.09
C GLY A 13 13.07 25.79 -7.15
N GLY A 14 14.14 25.25 -7.73
CA GLY A 14 15.51 25.44 -7.22
C GLY A 14 15.94 24.61 -6.00
N LYS A 15 16.11 23.31 -6.19
CA LYS A 15 17.21 22.48 -5.63
C LYS A 15 17.20 21.17 -6.41
N ALA A 16 18.37 20.68 -6.83
CA ALA A 16 18.45 19.36 -7.46
C ALA A 16 17.77 18.34 -6.54
N GLU A 17 16.67 17.74 -6.98
CA GLU A 17 16.02 16.64 -6.28
C GLU A 17 17.08 15.57 -6.09
N THR A 18 17.53 15.43 -4.84
CA THR A 18 18.60 14.47 -4.55
C THR A 18 17.96 13.11 -4.62
N ALA A 19 18.37 12.31 -5.60
CA ALA A 19 17.87 10.95 -5.77
C ALA A 19 18.07 10.13 -4.49
N MET A 20 17.18 9.17 -4.26
CA MET A 20 17.27 8.23 -3.14
C MET A 20 18.69 7.65 -3.04
N SER A 21 19.30 7.71 -1.85
CA SER A 21 20.61 7.10 -1.65
C SER A 21 20.53 5.57 -1.76
N SER A 22 21.62 4.93 -2.21
CA SER A 22 21.71 3.47 -2.29
C SER A 22 21.50 2.80 -0.93
N GLU A 23 21.93 3.42 0.16
CA GLU A 23 21.71 2.95 1.53
C GLU A 23 20.22 2.93 1.88
N ARG A 24 19.48 3.99 1.51
CA ARG A 24 18.05 4.09 1.78
C ARG A 24 17.26 3.07 0.96
N LEU A 25 17.61 2.89 -0.32
CA LEU A 25 17.03 1.83 -1.15
C LEU A 25 17.31 0.44 -0.59
N ALA A 26 18.54 0.19 -0.11
CA ALA A 26 18.88 -1.07 0.55
C ALA A 26 18.06 -1.31 1.82
N ASN A 27 17.78 -0.27 2.61
CA ASN A 27 16.94 -0.36 3.80
C ASN A 27 15.49 -0.75 3.45
N PHE A 28 14.91 -0.16 2.41
CA PHE A 28 13.60 -0.59 1.87
C PHE A 28 13.60 -2.07 1.53
N LYS A 29 14.57 -2.51 0.73
CA LYS A 29 14.65 -3.90 0.26
C LYS A 29 14.88 -4.90 1.40
N GLY A 30 15.73 -4.55 2.37
CA GLY A 30 15.98 -5.37 3.56
C GLY A 30 14.72 -5.58 4.38
N LYS A 31 13.97 -4.49 4.68
CA LYS A 31 12.72 -4.58 5.45
C LYS A 31 11.60 -5.30 4.70
N GLN A 32 11.49 -5.10 3.39
CA GLN A 32 10.58 -5.88 2.55
C GLN A 32 10.92 -7.37 2.62
N PHE A 33 12.18 -7.74 2.46
CA PHE A 33 12.61 -9.13 2.51
C PHE A 33 12.27 -9.80 3.85
N GLU A 34 12.63 -9.17 4.98
CA GLU A 34 12.29 -9.66 6.33
C GLU A 34 10.77 -9.88 6.49
N THR A 35 9.97 -8.96 5.95
CA THR A 35 8.50 -9.03 6.07
C THR A 35 7.91 -10.11 5.16
N LEU A 36 8.41 -10.24 3.94
CA LEU A 36 7.95 -11.24 2.99
C LEU A 36 8.25 -12.66 3.46
N GLU A 37 9.37 -12.90 4.13
CA GLU A 37 9.62 -14.20 4.76
C GLU A 37 8.52 -14.58 5.76
N VAL A 38 8.04 -13.62 6.54
CA VAL A 38 6.89 -13.83 7.44
C VAL A 38 5.61 -14.08 6.65
N PHE A 39 5.32 -13.30 5.61
CA PHE A 39 4.09 -13.47 4.82
C PHE A 39 4.06 -14.80 4.06
N ARG A 40 5.16 -15.20 3.43
CA ARG A 40 5.31 -16.49 2.75
C ARG A 40 5.09 -17.63 3.72
N LYS A 41 5.67 -17.55 4.93
CA LYS A 41 5.40 -18.53 5.98
C LYS A 41 3.93 -18.56 6.40
N CYS A 42 3.28 -17.40 6.52
CA CYS A 42 1.86 -17.34 6.84
C CYS A 42 0.98 -17.96 5.74
N GLN A 43 1.33 -17.74 4.47
CA GLN A 43 0.64 -18.38 3.34
C GLN A 43 0.82 -19.90 3.35
N GLN A 44 2.06 -20.39 3.54
CA GLN A 44 2.38 -21.82 3.62
C GLN A 44 1.64 -22.52 4.77
N ASP A 45 1.62 -21.88 5.94
CA ASP A 45 1.01 -22.43 7.16
C ASP A 45 -0.51 -22.13 7.23
N ALA A 46 -1.10 -21.45 6.23
CA ALA A 46 -2.47 -20.93 6.24
C ALA A 46 -2.84 -20.11 7.50
N THR A 47 -1.87 -19.35 8.03
CA THR A 47 -2.01 -18.49 9.24
C THR A 47 -2.17 -17.02 8.87
N TRP A 48 -3.16 -16.72 8.03
CA TRP A 48 -3.43 -15.39 7.47
C TRP A 48 -3.65 -14.30 8.52
N ASP A 49 -4.20 -14.68 9.68
CA ASP A 49 -4.46 -13.77 10.80
C ASP A 49 -3.20 -13.11 11.37
N ARG A 50 -2.04 -13.74 11.20
CA ARG A 50 -0.75 -13.22 11.65
C ARG A 50 -0.29 -12.03 10.83
N ILE A 51 -0.65 -11.99 9.54
CA ILE A 51 -0.36 -10.84 8.67
C ILE A 51 -1.07 -9.59 9.22
N HIS A 52 -2.32 -9.69 9.68
CA HIS A 52 -3.08 -8.54 10.18
C HIS A 52 -2.39 -7.79 11.31
N ARG A 53 -1.66 -8.52 12.16
CA ARG A 53 -0.99 -8.00 13.37
C ARG A 53 0.38 -7.36 13.09
N GLY A 54 0.87 -7.46 11.86
CA GLY A 54 2.17 -6.93 11.47
C GLY A 54 2.19 -5.40 11.37
N HIS A 55 3.35 -4.81 11.65
CA HIS A 55 3.59 -3.36 11.55
C HIS A 55 4.54 -3.06 10.40
N PHE A 56 4.08 -3.26 9.16
CA PHE A 56 4.93 -3.22 7.96
C PHE A 56 4.57 -2.13 6.96
N ASP A 57 3.44 -1.44 7.17
CA ASP A 57 2.85 -0.56 6.16
C ASP A 57 3.84 0.46 5.60
N TRP A 58 4.78 0.97 6.42
CA TRP A 58 5.69 2.05 6.00
C TRP A 58 6.67 1.63 4.89
N TRP A 59 7.26 0.44 4.97
CA TRP A 59 8.24 -0.02 3.97
C TRP A 59 7.62 -0.92 2.90
N MET A 60 6.48 -1.56 3.20
CA MET A 60 5.73 -2.33 2.20
C MET A 60 4.90 -1.43 1.29
N PHE A 61 4.31 -0.36 1.83
CA PHE A 61 3.41 0.55 1.10
C PHE A 61 3.78 2.01 1.39
N PRO A 62 4.97 2.45 0.96
CA PRO A 62 5.46 3.78 1.30
C PRO A 62 4.60 4.87 0.69
N ILE A 63 4.42 5.94 1.46
CA ILE A 63 3.64 7.13 1.09
C ILE A 63 4.45 8.39 1.38
N ASP A 64 4.00 9.54 0.93
CA ASP A 64 4.68 10.83 1.07
C ASP A 64 4.56 11.46 2.47
N ASP A 65 3.58 11.04 3.28
CA ASP A 65 3.31 11.60 4.61
C ASP A 65 3.19 10.55 5.73
N GLY A 66 3.92 9.44 5.58
CA GLY A 66 4.00 8.38 6.59
C GLY A 66 4.66 8.83 7.89
N SER A 67 4.32 8.16 9.00
CA SER A 67 4.87 8.47 10.33
C SER A 67 6.29 7.93 10.59
N LYS A 68 6.89 7.21 9.64
CA LYS A 68 8.31 6.81 9.66
C LYS A 68 9.03 7.49 8.49
N PRO A 69 9.60 8.69 8.69
CA PRO A 69 10.15 9.52 7.61
C PRO A 69 11.19 8.80 6.73
N ASP A 70 11.98 7.89 7.31
CA ASP A 70 13.00 7.13 6.60
C ASP A 70 12.42 6.32 5.42
N PHE A 71 11.14 5.91 5.53
CA PHE A 71 10.41 5.14 4.52
C PHE A 71 9.36 5.96 3.74
N ASN A 72 9.35 7.29 3.85
CA ASN A 72 8.43 8.10 3.06
C ASN A 72 8.93 8.30 1.63
N VAL A 73 8.05 8.48 0.65
CA VAL A 73 8.47 8.89 -0.71
C VAL A 73 8.44 10.41 -0.79
N ASN A 74 9.60 11.08 -0.76
CA ASN A 74 9.67 12.53 -0.53
C ASN A 74 9.74 13.35 -1.82
N SER A 75 9.95 12.72 -2.98
CA SER A 75 10.15 13.37 -4.27
C SER A 75 9.79 12.44 -5.43
N GLU A 76 9.65 12.98 -6.64
CA GLU A 76 9.53 12.17 -7.86
C GLU A 76 10.80 11.35 -8.12
N ALA A 77 11.98 11.87 -7.76
CA ALA A 77 13.21 11.11 -7.81
C ALA A 77 13.17 9.85 -6.92
N ASP A 78 12.53 9.89 -5.74
CA ASP A 78 12.31 8.70 -4.90
C ASP A 78 11.36 7.70 -5.57
N VAL A 79 10.27 8.18 -6.19
CA VAL A 79 9.31 7.34 -6.95
C VAL A 79 10.04 6.60 -8.06
N VAL A 80 10.82 7.33 -8.87
CA VAL A 80 11.59 6.77 -9.99
C VAL A 80 12.61 5.76 -9.48
N ALA A 81 13.37 6.10 -8.43
CA ALA A 81 14.40 5.21 -7.88
C ALA A 81 13.83 3.85 -7.43
N LEU A 82 12.70 3.85 -6.70
CA LEU A 82 12.05 2.61 -6.26
C LEU A 82 11.41 1.85 -7.43
N ARG A 83 10.68 2.56 -8.31
CA ARG A 83 9.98 1.94 -9.46
C ARG A 83 10.94 1.32 -10.47
N SER A 84 12.15 1.87 -10.61
CA SER A 84 13.19 1.38 -11.51
C SER A 84 14.02 0.22 -10.94
N ASP A 85 13.94 -0.07 -9.63
CA ASP A 85 14.60 -1.24 -9.03
C ASP A 85 13.65 -2.45 -9.12
N SER A 86 14.02 -3.43 -9.96
CA SER A 86 13.19 -4.62 -10.21
C SER A 86 13.00 -5.48 -8.97
N GLU A 87 14.03 -5.62 -8.14
CA GLU A 87 13.98 -6.42 -6.92
C GLU A 87 13.01 -5.82 -5.90
N TRP A 88 13.03 -4.51 -5.72
CA TRP A 88 12.06 -3.79 -4.88
C TRP A 88 10.65 -3.93 -5.43
N ARG A 89 10.48 -3.76 -6.75
CA ARG A 89 9.15 -3.78 -7.39
C ARG A 89 8.49 -5.16 -7.35
N GLU A 90 9.24 -6.23 -7.59
CA GLU A 90 8.74 -7.61 -7.46
C GLU A 90 8.25 -7.89 -6.03
N ARG A 91 9.03 -7.49 -5.03
CA ARG A 91 8.69 -7.64 -3.60
C ARG A 91 7.51 -6.77 -3.19
N TYR A 92 7.40 -5.58 -3.76
CA TYR A 92 6.26 -4.69 -3.55
C TYR A 92 4.95 -5.33 -4.04
N HIS A 93 4.95 -5.89 -5.26
CA HIS A 93 3.78 -6.58 -5.82
C HIS A 93 3.43 -7.85 -5.06
N GLU A 94 4.43 -8.66 -4.68
CA GLU A 94 4.23 -9.85 -3.84
C GLU A 94 3.60 -9.48 -2.49
N GLY A 95 4.13 -8.44 -1.84
CA GLY A 95 3.60 -7.94 -0.58
C GLY A 95 2.16 -7.46 -0.67
N LEU A 96 1.83 -6.72 -1.73
CA LEU A 96 0.46 -6.29 -2.03
C LEU A 96 -0.48 -7.49 -2.16
N ALA A 97 -0.09 -8.49 -2.96
CA ALA A 97 -0.88 -9.69 -3.21
C ALA A 97 -1.11 -10.49 -1.92
N LEU A 98 -0.08 -10.69 -1.10
CA LEU A 98 -0.18 -11.46 0.16
C LEU A 98 -1.05 -10.74 1.21
N VAL A 99 -0.95 -9.42 1.32
CA VAL A 99 -1.80 -8.64 2.24
C VAL A 99 -3.26 -8.63 1.76
N ALA A 100 -3.50 -8.44 0.47
CA ALA A 100 -4.85 -8.52 -0.09
C ALA A 100 -5.45 -9.94 0.06
N ALA A 101 -4.67 -10.98 -0.20
CA ALA A 101 -5.08 -12.37 0.00
C ALA A 101 -5.42 -12.65 1.47
N SER A 102 -4.69 -12.05 2.43
CA SER A 102 -5.03 -12.14 3.85
C SER A 102 -6.40 -11.52 4.20
N TRP A 103 -6.94 -10.65 3.34
CA TRP A 103 -8.31 -10.13 3.44
C TRP A 103 -9.31 -10.88 2.54
N GLY A 104 -8.88 -11.97 1.91
CA GLY A 104 -9.70 -12.77 0.99
C GLY A 104 -9.89 -12.09 -0.37
N TRP A 105 -8.96 -11.26 -0.82
CA TRP A 105 -8.99 -10.62 -2.14
C TRP A 105 -7.84 -11.10 -3.03
N ASP A 106 -8.18 -11.53 -4.23
CA ASP A 106 -7.21 -11.79 -5.29
C ASP A 106 -7.04 -10.50 -6.12
N VAL A 107 -5.87 -9.88 -6.00
CA VAL A 107 -5.58 -8.60 -6.68
C VAL A 107 -5.55 -8.78 -8.19
N ALA A 108 -5.06 -9.91 -8.69
CA ALA A 108 -4.92 -10.18 -10.12
C ALA A 108 -6.27 -10.52 -10.75
N ALA A 109 -7.08 -11.33 -10.06
CA ALA A 109 -8.44 -11.66 -10.50
C ALA A 109 -9.47 -10.55 -10.23
N CYS A 110 -9.10 -9.53 -9.43
CA CYS A 110 -9.98 -8.44 -9.02
C CYS A 110 -11.29 -8.97 -8.40
N SER A 111 -11.17 -9.97 -7.52
CA SER A 111 -12.33 -10.67 -6.95
C SER A 111 -12.01 -11.30 -5.59
N ARG A 112 -13.07 -11.75 -4.89
CA ARG A 112 -12.94 -12.49 -3.63
C ARG A 112 -12.38 -13.89 -3.88
N ILE A 113 -11.51 -14.32 -2.97
CA ILE A 113 -11.03 -15.70 -2.88
C ILE A 113 -12.13 -16.53 -2.22
N GLU A 114 -12.69 -17.48 -2.96
CA GLU A 114 -13.82 -18.30 -2.51
C GLU A 114 -13.53 -19.81 -2.70
N PRO A 115 -13.70 -20.63 -1.64
CA PRO A 115 -14.00 -20.24 -0.26
C PRO A 115 -12.79 -19.57 0.42
N PRO A 116 -13.00 -18.63 1.38
CA PRO A 116 -11.89 -18.04 2.11
C PRO A 116 -11.23 -19.08 3.04
N ALA A 117 -9.90 -19.07 3.10
CA ALA A 117 -9.17 -19.86 4.09
C ALA A 117 -9.36 -19.27 5.50
N PRO A 118 -9.22 -20.07 6.58
CA PRO A 118 -9.27 -19.56 7.95
C PRO A 118 -8.36 -18.35 8.16
N GLY A 119 -8.91 -17.28 8.73
CA GLY A 119 -8.19 -16.02 8.96
C GLY A 119 -8.18 -15.04 7.78
N MET A 120 -8.67 -15.43 6.59
CA MET A 120 -8.89 -14.52 5.47
C MET A 120 -10.16 -13.71 5.69
N ALA A 121 -10.03 -12.45 6.12
CA ALA A 121 -11.15 -11.54 6.26
C ALA A 121 -10.64 -10.10 6.43
N TYR A 122 -11.41 -9.13 5.95
CA TYR A 122 -11.14 -7.74 6.24
C TYR A 122 -11.21 -7.48 7.75
N SER A 123 -10.13 -6.94 8.31
CA SER A 123 -9.92 -6.84 9.76
C SER A 123 -9.97 -5.40 10.29
N GLY A 124 -10.62 -4.48 9.56
CA GLY A 124 -10.84 -3.10 10.00
C GLY A 124 -9.61 -2.18 9.90
N TRP A 125 -8.55 -2.61 9.21
CA TRP A 125 -7.34 -1.81 8.99
C TRP A 125 -7.52 -0.78 7.86
N ASP A 126 -8.46 0.15 8.05
CA ASP A 126 -8.76 1.25 7.11
C ASP A 126 -7.47 2.00 6.69
N VAL A 127 -6.60 2.30 7.66
CA VAL A 127 -5.32 2.99 7.42
C VAL A 127 -4.37 2.20 6.52
N ARG A 128 -4.35 0.87 6.62
CA ARG A 128 -3.47 0.02 5.78
C ARG A 128 -3.98 0.00 4.35
N LEU A 129 -5.29 -0.15 4.16
CA LEU A 129 -5.91 -0.10 2.83
C LEU A 129 -5.70 1.27 2.17
N ALA A 130 -5.86 2.36 2.92
CA ALA A 130 -5.59 3.70 2.42
C ALA A 130 -4.13 3.88 2.00
N LYS A 131 -3.17 3.38 2.79
CA LYS A 131 -1.73 3.39 2.44
C LYS A 131 -1.43 2.59 1.18
N MET A 132 -2.02 1.39 1.04
CA MET A 132 -1.87 0.59 -0.18
C MET A 132 -2.36 1.36 -1.40
N CYS A 133 -3.55 1.96 -1.36
CA CYS A 133 -4.08 2.77 -2.46
C CYS A 133 -3.22 4.01 -2.73
N ARG A 134 -2.77 4.74 -1.70
CA ARG A 134 -1.89 5.92 -1.86
C ARG A 134 -0.53 5.54 -2.46
N SER A 135 0.07 4.45 -2.01
CA SER A 135 1.31 3.90 -2.55
C SER A 135 1.15 3.53 -4.03
N LEU A 136 0.10 2.79 -4.40
CA LEU A 136 -0.20 2.44 -5.79
C LEU A 136 -0.43 3.66 -6.68
N TYR A 137 -1.08 4.69 -6.15
CA TYR A 137 -1.23 5.98 -6.82
C TYR A 137 0.11 6.66 -7.05
N LEU A 138 1.00 6.74 -6.04
CA LEU A 138 2.33 7.35 -6.17
C LEU A 138 3.21 6.63 -7.20
N PHE A 139 3.16 5.29 -7.25
CA PHE A 139 3.93 4.49 -8.21
C PHE A 139 3.25 4.30 -9.57
N GLU A 140 2.05 4.85 -9.75
CA GLU A 140 1.27 4.80 -10.99
C GLU A 140 0.95 3.37 -11.46
N GLU A 141 0.69 2.46 -10.52
CA GLU A 141 0.34 1.06 -10.79
C GLU A 141 -1.17 0.93 -11.03
N ASP A 142 -1.63 1.39 -12.20
CA ASP A 142 -3.06 1.61 -12.53
C ASP A 142 -3.97 0.38 -12.35
N THR A 143 -3.57 -0.78 -12.87
CA THR A 143 -4.35 -2.01 -12.76
C THR A 143 -4.49 -2.45 -11.30
N LEU A 144 -3.41 -2.36 -10.54
CA LEU A 144 -3.39 -2.75 -9.12
C LEU A 144 -4.18 -1.74 -8.27
N LEU A 145 -4.08 -0.44 -8.55
CA LEU A 145 -4.89 0.60 -7.91
C LEU A 145 -6.38 0.35 -8.15
N SER A 146 -6.77 0.10 -9.39
CA SER A 146 -8.16 -0.21 -9.75
C SER A 146 -8.71 -1.44 -9.02
N SER A 147 -7.89 -2.49 -8.91
CA SER A 147 -8.24 -3.70 -8.14
C SER A 147 -8.44 -3.41 -6.66
N MET A 148 -7.51 -2.70 -6.03
CA MET A 148 -7.62 -2.35 -4.61
C MET A 148 -8.75 -1.37 -4.31
N GLN A 149 -9.07 -0.46 -5.23
CA GLN A 149 -10.24 0.40 -5.10
C GLN A 149 -11.56 -0.38 -5.26
N THR A 150 -11.59 -1.40 -6.12
CA THR A 150 -12.73 -2.31 -6.22
C THR A 150 -12.94 -3.05 -4.91
N PHE A 151 -11.86 -3.61 -4.35
CA PHE A 151 -11.89 -4.21 -3.02
C PHE A 151 -12.39 -3.23 -1.95
N ALA A 152 -11.91 -1.99 -1.95
CA ALA A 152 -12.34 -0.99 -0.99
C ALA A 152 -13.83 -0.66 -1.10
N ARG A 153 -14.40 -0.60 -2.30
CA ARG A 153 -15.85 -0.40 -2.49
C ARG A 153 -16.65 -1.60 -2.00
N GLU A 154 -16.15 -2.82 -2.21
CA GLU A 154 -16.76 -4.01 -1.62
C GLU A 154 -16.73 -3.95 -0.08
N VAL A 155 -15.59 -3.61 0.51
CA VAL A 155 -15.43 -3.44 1.95
C VAL A 155 -16.40 -2.40 2.50
N GLN A 156 -16.52 -1.26 1.82
CA GLN A 156 -17.45 -0.22 2.19
C GLN A 156 -18.89 -0.74 2.18
N GLN A 157 -19.29 -1.48 1.15
CA GLN A 157 -20.66 -1.96 1.00
C GLN A 157 -21.00 -3.12 1.93
N LYS A 158 -20.16 -4.17 1.96
CA LYS A 158 -20.48 -5.46 2.58
C LYS A 158 -20.04 -5.53 4.05
N GLU A 159 -18.83 -5.06 4.37
CA GLU A 159 -18.29 -5.13 5.73
C GLU A 159 -18.58 -3.88 6.57
N LYS A 160 -18.70 -2.70 5.95
CA LYS A 160 -18.90 -1.42 6.66
C LYS A 160 -20.32 -0.86 6.54
N GLY A 161 -21.22 -1.51 5.80
CA GLY A 161 -22.63 -1.07 5.66
C GLY A 161 -22.78 0.33 5.05
N GLY A 162 -21.85 0.73 4.18
CA GLY A 162 -21.79 2.06 3.56
C GLY A 162 -20.99 3.10 4.33
N ALA A 163 -20.42 2.77 5.51
CA ALA A 163 -19.64 3.73 6.30
C ALA A 163 -18.27 4.05 5.69
N SER A 164 -17.81 5.29 5.91
CA SER A 164 -16.49 5.79 5.49
C SER A 164 -15.31 5.09 6.16
N PHE A 165 -14.12 5.28 5.58
CA PHE A 165 -12.84 4.81 6.12
C PHE A 165 -12.22 5.86 7.05
N PHE A 166 -11.74 5.44 8.22
CA PHE A 166 -11.18 6.36 9.22
C PHE A 166 -9.90 5.86 9.88
N TYR A 167 -9.04 6.81 10.25
CA TYR A 167 -7.97 6.62 11.23
C TYR A 167 -8.07 7.71 12.30
N GLY A 168 -8.54 7.32 13.49
CA GLY A 168 -8.89 8.27 14.54
C GLY A 168 -9.99 9.23 14.05
N ARG A 169 -9.66 10.51 13.88
CA ARG A 169 -10.59 11.54 13.38
C ARG A 169 -10.39 11.88 11.89
N ILE A 170 -9.49 11.15 11.22
CA ILE A 170 -9.11 11.45 9.84
C ILE A 170 -9.91 10.56 8.90
N CYS A 171 -10.69 11.17 8.00
CA CYS A 171 -11.38 10.45 6.92
C CYS A 171 -10.37 10.06 5.83
N LEU A 172 -10.48 8.83 5.36
CA LEU A 172 -9.57 8.20 4.38
C LEU A 172 -10.27 7.85 3.06
N ASP A 173 -11.50 8.35 2.83
CA ASP A 173 -12.30 8.03 1.64
C ASP A 173 -11.63 8.44 0.32
N GLU A 174 -10.58 9.28 0.35
CA GLU A 174 -9.76 9.58 -0.82
C GLU A 174 -9.22 8.30 -1.50
N LEU A 175 -9.04 7.21 -0.76
CA LEU A 175 -8.62 5.92 -1.29
C LEU A 175 -9.55 5.43 -2.41
N LEU A 176 -10.83 5.81 -2.39
CA LEU A 176 -11.85 5.43 -3.38
C LEU A 176 -11.77 6.25 -4.68
N TYR A 177 -11.01 7.34 -4.69
CA TYR A 177 -11.09 8.37 -5.73
C TYR A 177 -9.74 8.78 -6.32
N PHE A 178 -8.62 8.15 -5.94
CA PHE A 178 -7.36 8.33 -6.65
C PHE A 178 -7.54 8.03 -8.14
N GLN A 179 -7.04 8.92 -8.99
CA GLN A 179 -7.14 8.84 -10.45
C GLN A 179 -5.76 8.97 -11.08
N LEU A 180 -5.43 8.09 -12.01
CA LEU A 180 -4.22 8.16 -12.82
C LEU A 180 -4.53 8.65 -14.25
N PRO A 181 -3.59 9.34 -14.94
CA PRO A 181 -2.27 9.77 -14.43
C PRO A 181 -2.40 10.82 -13.31
N ARG A 182 -1.37 10.94 -12.47
CA ARG A 182 -1.34 11.93 -11.39
C ARG A 182 -1.42 13.34 -11.99
N ARG A 183 -2.30 14.20 -11.43
CA ARG A 183 -2.54 15.58 -11.89
C ARG A 183 -1.67 16.59 -11.13
#